data_AF-A0A6S7B0V4-F1
#
_entry.id   AF-A0A6S7B0V4-F1
#
_cell.length_a   1.000
_cell.length_b   1.000
_cell.length_c   1.000
_cell.angle_alpha   90.00
_cell.angle_beta   90.00
_cell.angle_gamma   90.00
#
_symmetry.space_group_name_H-M   'P 1'
#
loop_
_entity.id
_entity.type
_entity.pdbx_description
1 polymer ?
#
loop_
_entity_poly.entity_id
_entity_poly.type
_entity_poly.pdbx_seq_one_letter_code
_entity_poly.pdbx_strand_id
1 'polypeptide(L)'
;MQPDLEVVAVRRDESFKVWSHGYPYRTVRWHFHPEYEIHLIVATTGKMFVGDHISSFAPGNLVLLGPNLPHNWVSDVPDGETIAQRNLVVQFGQEFVSSCLDMASGRGAARGLAPRLVG
;
A
#
# COMPACT_ATOMS: atom_id res chain seq x y z
N MET A 1 -7.96 3.65 19.71
CA MET A 1 -6.52 3.84 19.48
C MET A 1 -6.37 4.78 18.29
N GLN A 2 -5.51 5.80 18.39
CA GLN A 2 -5.26 6.71 17.26
C GLN A 2 -4.28 6.02 16.29
N PRO A 3 -4.55 5.97 14.97
CA PRO A 3 -3.59 5.42 14.01
C PRO A 3 -2.44 6.38 13.81
N ASP A 4 -1.21 5.88 13.62
CA ASP A 4 -0.09 6.75 13.30
C ASP A 4 0.04 6.97 11.80
N LEU A 5 0.43 8.19 11.43
CA LEU A 5 0.78 8.53 10.05
C LEU A 5 2.03 7.75 9.62
N GLU A 6 1.92 7.00 8.53
CA GLU A 6 3.08 6.51 7.79
C GLU A 6 3.48 7.52 6.71
N VAL A 7 4.77 7.86 6.67
CA VAL A 7 5.32 8.68 5.60
C VAL A 7 5.73 7.78 4.44
N VAL A 8 4.93 7.79 3.39
CA VAL A 8 5.25 7.11 2.13
C VAL A 8 5.99 8.07 1.21
N ALA A 9 7.12 7.62 0.67
CA ALA A 9 7.93 8.38 -0.28
C ALA A 9 7.82 7.76 -1.67
N VAL A 10 6.70 7.99 -2.37
CA VAL A 10 6.65 7.83 -3.83
C VAL A 10 7.31 9.06 -4.44
N ARG A 11 8.39 8.89 -5.19
CA ARG A 11 9.10 10.04 -5.78
C ARG A 11 8.25 10.67 -6.88
N ARG A 12 8.42 11.98 -7.13
CA ARG A 12 7.63 12.71 -8.13
C ARG A 12 7.81 12.18 -9.57
N ASP A 13 8.93 11.53 -9.84
CA ASP A 13 9.27 10.89 -11.11
C ASP A 13 8.93 9.40 -11.15
N GLU A 14 8.31 8.86 -10.10
CA GLU A 14 7.87 7.47 -10.00
C GLU A 14 6.34 7.39 -10.01
N SER A 15 5.78 6.44 -10.76
CA SER A 15 4.34 6.21 -10.78
C SER A 15 3.83 5.52 -9.51
N PHE A 16 4.64 4.63 -8.95
CA PHE A 16 4.31 3.80 -7.79
C PHE A 16 5.58 3.30 -7.12
N LYS A 17 5.46 2.90 -5.86
CA LYS A 17 6.50 2.23 -5.07
C LYS A 17 6.09 0.78 -4.84
N VAL A 18 7.02 -0.16 -5.03
CA VAL A 18 6.83 -1.58 -4.71
C VAL A 18 7.85 -2.01 -3.70
N TRP A 19 7.42 -2.80 -2.72
CA TRP A 19 8.32 -3.41 -1.76
C TRP A 19 7.68 -4.65 -1.13
N SER A 20 8.49 -5.45 -0.44
CA SER A 20 8.02 -6.60 0.33
C SER A 20 8.56 -6.54 1.75
N HIS A 21 7.87 -7.20 2.68
CA HIS A 21 8.38 -7.35 4.03
C HIS A 21 7.90 -8.62 4.71
N GLY A 22 8.66 -8.97 5.75
CA GLY A 22 8.40 -10.06 6.67
C GLY A 22 7.57 -9.67 7.90
N TYR A 23 7.75 -10.44 8.98
CA TYR A 23 7.22 -10.18 10.31
C TYR A 23 8.28 -10.51 11.38
N PRO A 24 8.48 -9.68 12.42
CA PRO A 24 7.87 -8.37 12.62
C PRO A 24 8.42 -7.32 11.65
N TYR A 25 7.67 -6.25 11.41
CA TYR A 25 8.11 -5.15 10.57
C TYR A 25 7.48 -3.82 11.02
N ARG A 26 8.17 -2.69 10.82
CA ARG A 26 7.81 -1.38 11.43
C ARG A 26 6.42 -0.82 11.05
N THR A 27 5.86 -1.27 9.93
CA THR A 27 4.53 -0.85 9.43
C THR A 27 3.44 -1.86 9.80
N VAL A 28 3.78 -2.97 10.46
CA VAL A 28 2.80 -3.91 11.00
C VAL A 28 2.28 -3.37 12.33
N ARG A 29 1.47 -2.32 12.23
CA ARG A 29 0.83 -1.57 13.32
C ARG A 29 -0.40 -0.84 12.78
N TRP A 30 -1.21 -0.27 13.65
CA TRP A 30 -2.38 0.53 13.26
C TRP A 30 -1.93 1.88 12.67
N HIS A 31 -2.08 2.06 11.35
CA HIS A 31 -1.54 3.22 10.64
C HIS A 31 -2.39 3.64 9.45
N PHE A 32 -2.07 4.80 8.87
CA PHE A 32 -2.69 5.32 7.65
C PHE A 32 -1.70 6.20 6.86
N HIS A 33 -1.98 6.42 5.58
CA HIS A 33 -1.23 7.32 4.71
C HIS A 33 -2.12 7.84 3.55
N PRO A 34 -1.77 8.96 2.88
CA PRO A 34 -2.56 9.53 1.78
C PRO A 34 -2.59 8.71 0.48
N GLU A 35 -1.67 7.77 0.29
CA GLU A 35 -1.55 6.98 -0.93
C GLU A 35 -2.61 5.87 -0.99
N TYR A 36 -2.95 5.43 -2.21
CA TYR A 36 -3.58 4.13 -2.41
C TYR A 36 -2.54 3.03 -2.17
N GLU A 37 -3.00 1.89 -1.67
CA GLU A 37 -2.11 0.77 -1.38
C GLU A 37 -2.74 -0.58 -1.72
N ILE A 38 -1.95 -1.48 -2.29
CA ILE A 38 -2.31 -2.87 -2.51
C ILE A 38 -1.46 -3.73 -1.61
N HIS A 39 -2.11 -4.58 -0.82
CA HIS A 39 -1.50 -5.66 -0.06
C HIS A 39 -1.76 -6.99 -0.75
N LEU A 40 -0.71 -7.80 -0.91
CA LEU A 40 -0.82 -9.23 -1.20
C LEU A 40 -0.09 -10.02 -0.12
N ILE A 41 -0.86 -10.69 0.73
CA ILE A 41 -0.32 -11.59 1.75
C ILE A 41 0.12 -12.90 1.09
N VAL A 42 1.39 -13.27 1.26
CA VAL A 42 2.00 -14.49 0.70
C VAL A 42 2.36 -15.53 1.76
N ALA A 43 2.39 -15.14 3.04
CA ALA A 43 2.58 -16.04 4.17
C ALA A 43 1.81 -15.53 5.40
N THR A 44 1.67 -16.36 6.43
CA THR A 44 0.91 -16.13 7.68
C THR A 44 -0.61 -16.08 7.52
N THR A 45 -1.30 -16.33 8.63
CA THR A 45 -2.74 -16.12 8.81
C THR A 45 -2.95 -15.19 10.00
N GLY A 46 -4.16 -14.64 10.14
CA GLY A 46 -4.49 -13.82 11.30
C GLY A 46 -5.71 -12.94 11.07
N LYS A 47 -5.71 -11.74 11.66
CA LYS A 47 -6.77 -10.75 11.54
C LYS A 47 -6.32 -9.51 10.79
N MET A 48 -7.13 -9.07 9.84
CA MET A 48 -6.99 -7.76 9.20
C MET A 48 -8.01 -6.79 9.79
N PHE A 49 -7.57 -5.56 9.96
CA PHE A 49 -8.34 -4.43 10.46
C PHE A 49 -8.26 -3.35 9.38
N VAL A 50 -9.39 -2.95 8.82
CA VAL A 50 -9.47 -1.97 7.72
C VAL A 50 -10.63 -1.03 8.01
N GLY A 51 -10.34 0.17 8.50
CA GLY A 51 -11.37 1.07 9.03
C GLY A 51 -12.17 0.41 10.15
N ASP A 52 -13.46 0.24 9.94
CA ASP A 52 -14.40 -0.46 10.84
C ASP A 52 -14.62 -1.93 10.46
N HIS A 53 -13.98 -2.41 9.39
CA HIS A 53 -14.06 -3.81 8.96
C HIS A 53 -12.97 -4.66 9.63
N ILE A 54 -13.38 -5.80 10.17
CA ILE A 54 -12.48 -6.81 10.76
C ILE A 54 -12.79 -8.16 10.12
N SER A 55 -11.76 -8.84 9.63
CA SER A 55 -11.89 -10.19 9.10
C SER A 55 -10.61 -11.00 9.25
N SER A 56 -10.72 -12.32 9.02
CA SER A 56 -9.55 -13.19 8.95
C SER A 56 -8.86 -13.05 7.58
N PHE A 57 -7.54 -13.17 7.54
CA PHE A 57 -6.77 -13.28 6.30
C PHE A 57 -5.95 -14.56 6.25
N ALA A 58 -5.57 -14.96 5.03
CA ALA A 58 -4.66 -16.06 4.74
C ALA A 58 -3.80 -15.72 3.50
N PRO A 59 -2.77 -16.53 3.16
CA PRO A 59 -2.03 -16.34 1.92
C PRO A 59 -2.96 -16.31 0.69
N GLY A 60 -2.71 -15.37 -0.21
CA GLY A 60 -3.60 -15.03 -1.33
C GLY A 60 -4.60 -13.90 -1.04
N ASN A 61 -4.65 -13.39 0.20
CA ASN A 61 -5.44 -12.20 0.51
C ASN A 61 -4.87 -10.97 -0.22
N LEU A 62 -5.60 -10.52 -1.25
CA LEU A 62 -5.31 -9.34 -2.07
C LEU A 62 -6.31 -8.24 -1.72
N VAL A 63 -5.82 -7.10 -1.21
CA VAL A 63 -6.65 -5.99 -0.75
C VAL A 63 -6.14 -4.68 -1.33
N LEU A 64 -7.04 -3.88 -1.91
CA LEU A 64 -6.80 -2.49 -2.29
C LEU A 64 -7.38 -1.57 -1.21
N LEU A 65 -6.57 -0.63 -0.76
CA LEU A 65 -6.88 0.37 0.24
C LEU A 65 -6.93 1.76 -0.39
N GLY A 66 -7.88 2.57 0.07
CA GLY A 66 -8.01 3.96 -0.33
C GLY A 66 -7.18 4.91 0.55
N PRO A 67 -6.97 6.15 0.08
CA PRO A 67 -6.29 7.21 0.83
C PRO A 67 -6.82 7.40 2.24
N ASN A 68 -5.91 7.54 3.20
CA ASN A 68 -6.17 7.83 4.61
C ASN A 68 -7.06 6.82 5.34
N LEU A 69 -7.24 5.61 4.78
CA LEU A 69 -7.98 4.53 5.42
C LEU A 69 -7.08 3.82 6.44
N PRO A 70 -7.36 3.90 7.76
CA PRO A 70 -6.53 3.23 8.75
C PRO A 70 -6.60 1.71 8.61
N HIS A 71 -5.47 1.04 8.70
CA HIS A 71 -5.40 -0.41 8.51
C HIS A 71 -4.25 -1.08 9.28
N ASN A 72 -4.36 -2.39 9.49
CA ASN A 72 -3.33 -3.26 10.03
C ASN A 72 -3.62 -4.74 9.73
N TRP A 73 -2.58 -5.57 9.64
CA TRP A 73 -2.69 -7.02 9.65
C TRP A 73 -1.90 -7.62 10.82
N VAL A 74 -2.61 -8.14 11.81
CA VAL A 74 -2.02 -8.84 12.96
C VAL A 74 -1.92 -10.32 12.61
N SER A 75 -0.70 -10.85 12.61
CA SER A 75 -0.43 -12.24 12.24
C SER A 75 -0.38 -13.12 13.49
N ASP A 76 -0.94 -14.32 13.39
CA ASP A 76 -0.87 -15.34 14.43
C ASP A 76 0.49 -16.05 14.36
N VAL A 77 1.56 -15.32 14.68
CA VAL A 77 2.95 -15.82 14.69
C VAL A 77 3.41 -15.93 16.15
N PRO A 78 3.94 -17.09 16.57
CA PRO A 78 4.46 -17.25 17.93
C PRO A 78 5.55 -16.23 18.28
N ASP A 79 5.63 -15.86 19.56
CA ASP A 79 6.64 -14.92 20.04
C ASP A 79 8.05 -15.45 19.76
N GLY A 80 8.91 -14.57 19.22
CA GLY A 80 10.29 -14.90 18.86
C GLY A 80 10.45 -15.53 17.48
N GLU A 81 9.36 -15.88 16.78
CA GLU A 81 9.43 -16.33 15.41
C GLU A 81 9.49 -15.16 14.42
N THR A 82 10.17 -15.41 13.29
CA THR A 82 10.29 -14.42 12.22
C THR A 82 9.89 -15.03 10.89
N ILE A 83 9.22 -14.22 10.08
CA ILE A 83 8.83 -14.58 8.72
C ILE A 83 9.63 -13.68 7.78
N ALA A 84 10.43 -14.26 6.89
CA ALA A 84 11.31 -13.46 6.01
C ALA A 84 10.51 -12.60 5.01
N GLN A 85 9.47 -13.18 4.42
CA GLN A 85 8.58 -12.49 3.49
C GLN A 85 7.14 -12.92 3.73
N ARG A 86 6.31 -11.94 4.05
CA ARG A 86 4.91 -12.10 4.42
C ARG A 86 3.97 -11.37 3.46
N ASN A 87 4.38 -10.19 3.00
CA ASN A 87 3.50 -9.26 2.32
C ASN A 87 4.23 -8.57 1.16
N LEU A 88 3.54 -8.44 0.04
CA LEU A 88 3.94 -7.62 -1.11
C LEU A 88 3.06 -6.37 -1.12
N VAL A 89 3.68 -5.21 -1.27
CA VAL A 89 3.03 -3.90 -1.16
C VAL A 89 3.27 -3.09 -2.42
N VAL A 90 2.22 -2.49 -2.95
CA VAL A 90 2.30 -1.47 -4.01
C VAL A 90 1.59 -0.21 -3.50
N GLN A 91 2.29 0.92 -3.46
CA GLN A 91 1.75 2.21 -3.04
C GLN A 91 1.80 3.20 -4.20
N PHE A 92 0.73 3.97 -4.43
CA PHE A 92 0.67 4.97 -5.49
C PHE A 92 -0.23 6.16 -5.16
N GLY A 93 0.16 7.32 -5.67
CA GLY A 93 -0.57 8.57 -5.44
C GLY A 93 -1.82 8.72 -6.30
N GLN A 94 -2.68 9.67 -5.91
CA GLN A 94 -3.90 10.03 -6.65
C GLN A 94 -3.62 10.42 -8.10
N GLU A 95 -2.50 11.12 -8.38
CA GLU A 95 -2.13 11.53 -9.75
C GLU A 95 -1.94 10.33 -10.68
N PHE A 96 -1.38 9.23 -10.18
CA PHE A 96 -1.22 8.00 -10.95
C PHE A 96 -2.58 7.37 -11.28
N VAL A 97 -3.49 7.30 -10.29
CA VAL A 97 -4.86 6.80 -10.50
C VAL A 97 -5.59 7.63 -11.55
N SER A 98 -5.52 8.95 -11.46
CA SER A 98 -6.13 9.87 -12.43
C SER A 98 -5.56 9.65 -13.84
N SER A 99 -4.24 9.50 -13.97
CA SER A 99 -3.59 9.22 -15.25
C SER A 99 -4.07 7.89 -15.86
N CYS A 100 -4.21 6.84 -15.05
CA CYS A 100 -4.75 5.56 -15.49
C CYS A 100 -6.21 5.68 -15.98
N LEU A 101 -7.04 6.46 -15.29
CA LEU A 101 -8.44 6.68 -15.68
C LEU A 101 -8.56 7.47 -16.99
N ASP A 102 -7.73 8.49 -17.18
CA ASP A 102 -7.70 9.26 -18.43
C ASP A 102 -7.32 8.36 -19.62
N MET A 103 -6.27 7.55 -19.46
CA MET A 103 -5.86 6.57 -20.45
C MET A 103 -6.98 5.54 -20.75
N ALA A 104 -7.61 4.98 -19.72
CA ALA A 104 -8.68 4.01 -19.88
C ALA A 104 -9.93 4.59 -20.56
N SER A 105 -10.19 5.89 -20.37
CA SER A 105 -11.34 6.59 -20.95
C SER A 105 -11.11 7.06 -22.40
N GLY A 106 -9.95 6.76 -23.01
CA GLY A 106 -9.58 7.23 -24.34
C GLY A 106 -9.27 8.74 -24.39
N ARG A 107 -9.22 9.41 -23.23
CA ARG A 107 -8.73 10.78 -23.08
C ARG A 107 -7.21 10.74 -22.94
N GLY A 108 -6.54 10.28 -24.01
CA GLY A 108 -5.08 10.14 -24.04
C GLY A 108 -4.38 11.43 -23.61
N ALA A 109 -3.36 11.28 -22.77
CA ALA A 109 -2.64 12.32 -22.05
C ALA A 109 -2.27 13.54 -22.93
N ALA A 110 -3.06 14.60 -22.81
CA ALA A 110 -2.69 15.95 -23.22
C ALA A 110 -2.40 16.81 -21.99
N ARG A 111 -1.51 16.34 -21.10
CA ARG A 111 -0.89 17.17 -20.04
C ARG A 111 0.24 16.40 -19.34
N GLY A 112 1.49 16.81 -19.59
CA GLY A 112 2.47 16.88 -18.50
C GLY A 112 3.57 15.82 -18.39
N LEU A 113 4.21 15.42 -19.49
CA LEU A 113 5.63 15.01 -19.46
C LEU A 113 6.42 15.93 -20.38
N ALA A 114 6.57 17.18 -19.97
CA ALA A 114 7.61 18.03 -20.54
C ALA A 114 8.89 17.80 -19.71
N PRO A 115 9.99 17.29 -20.30
CA PRO A 115 11.28 17.41 -19.66
C PRO A 115 11.60 18.91 -19.60
N ARG A 116 11.89 19.43 -18.40
CA ARG A 116 12.48 20.77 -18.28
C ARG A 116 13.80 20.75 -19.04
N LEU A 117 13.85 21.48 -20.16
CA LEU A 117 15.09 21.89 -20.79
C LEU A 117 15.88 22.72 -19.78
N VAL A 118 17.10 22.25 -19.48
CA VAL A 118 18.12 23.00 -18.76
C VAL A 118 18.55 24.14 -19.67
N GLY A 119 18.38 25.38 -19.19
CA GLY A 119 19.07 26.56 -19.67
C GLY A 119 20.17 26.93 -18.70
#